data_AF-A0A1V3WJE7-F1
#
_entry.id   AF-A0A1V3WJE7-F1
#
_cell.length_a   1.000
_cell.length_b   1.000
_cell.length_c   1.000
_cell.angle_alpha   90.00
_cell.angle_beta   90.00
_cell.angle_gamma   90.00
#
_symmetry.space_group_name_H-M   'P 1'
#
loop_
_entity.id
_entity.type
_entity.pdbx_description
1 polymer ?
#
loop_
_entity_poly.entity_id
_entity_poly.type
_entity_poly.pdbx_seq_one_letter_code
_entity_poly.pdbx_strand_id
1 'polypeptide(L)'
;MEQLGYFGTQVRATISLGLAEDAPERLPALNATWRSATCRVLVAAKGSRSANAGPVHFDIPLREPLVPDPEPHGGVVPPGRPDGKPWTYTPPVTFDQPLDIDVSADTVVIAGHGAGAHPNLAELPTVAEPTAPYAPNPLHPLTLPLLRPQQVIMLGRPTLHRPVSALLANPEVPVYALTTGPRWPDVSGNSQATGTRAVVTGTPNPKWLRRCADLNRHALAAVREQLAAHPLTTGLHVAAAVAATLRAGDQLVLGRPTRCATRLWSG
;
A
#
# COMPACT_ATOMS: atom_id res chain seq x y z
N MET A 1 -1.27 6.63 -34.26
CA MET A 1 -1.08 7.13 -32.88
C MET A 1 0.21 6.52 -32.35
N GLU A 2 1.06 7.28 -31.68
CA GLU A 2 2.25 6.72 -31.02
C GLU A 2 1.82 6.02 -29.74
N GLN A 3 1.81 4.68 -29.75
CA GLN A 3 1.33 3.86 -28.63
C GLN A 3 2.45 3.61 -27.61
N LEU A 4 3.64 3.25 -28.09
CA LEU A 4 4.77 2.97 -27.21
C LEU A 4 5.21 4.25 -26.49
N GLY A 5 5.26 4.19 -25.16
CA GLY A 5 5.61 5.36 -24.34
C GLY A 5 4.44 6.29 -23.98
N TYR A 6 3.21 6.01 -24.44
CA TYR A 6 2.02 6.84 -24.15
C TYR A 6 1.83 7.13 -22.65
N PHE A 7 2.13 6.16 -21.77
CA PHE A 7 1.97 6.28 -20.32
C PHE A 7 3.14 6.96 -19.59
N GLY A 8 4.20 7.36 -20.31
CA GLY A 8 5.36 8.05 -19.76
C GLY A 8 5.94 7.37 -18.51
N THR A 9 6.10 8.14 -17.43
CA THR A 9 6.71 7.70 -16.16
C THR A 9 5.73 7.01 -15.20
N GLN A 10 4.46 6.81 -15.59
CA GLN A 10 3.46 6.16 -14.74
C GLN A 10 3.72 4.65 -14.59
N VAL A 11 4.32 4.02 -15.61
CA VAL A 11 4.61 2.59 -15.66
C VAL A 11 5.99 2.25 -15.11
N ARG A 12 6.14 1.02 -14.58
CA ARG A 12 7.43 0.47 -14.14
C ARG A 12 8.33 0.11 -15.31
N ALA A 13 7.72 -0.27 -16.43
CA ALA A 13 8.41 -0.58 -17.66
C ALA A 13 7.48 -0.35 -18.86
N THR A 14 8.10 -0.01 -19.98
CA THR A 14 7.49 -0.03 -21.30
C THR A 14 8.28 -1.06 -22.11
N ILE A 15 7.64 -2.18 -22.45
CA ILE A 15 8.28 -3.30 -23.15
C ILE A 15 7.46 -3.54 -24.42
N SER A 16 8.12 -3.72 -25.56
CA SER A 16 7.49 -4.15 -26.81
C SER A 16 8.10 -5.46 -27.26
N LEU A 17 7.29 -6.35 -27.83
CA LEU A 17 7.80 -7.50 -28.57
C LEU A 17 8.24 -7.09 -29.97
N GLY A 18 9.22 -7.82 -30.52
CA GLY A 18 9.47 -7.76 -31.96
C GLY A 18 8.27 -8.37 -32.72
N LEU A 19 8.01 -7.85 -33.92
CA LEU A 19 7.01 -8.41 -34.82
C LEU A 19 7.29 -9.89 -35.07
N ALA A 20 6.25 -10.72 -35.05
CA ALA A 20 6.40 -12.15 -35.31
C ALA A 20 6.86 -12.38 -36.77
N GLU A 21 7.97 -13.09 -36.92
CA GLU A 21 8.54 -13.50 -38.20
C GLU A 21 8.06 -14.90 -38.54
N ASP A 22 7.73 -15.14 -39.82
CA ASP A 22 7.47 -16.48 -40.33
C ASP A 22 8.82 -17.18 -40.61
N ALA A 23 9.38 -17.73 -39.55
CA ALA A 23 10.68 -18.38 -39.53
C ALA A 23 10.63 -19.63 -38.62
N PRO A 24 10.01 -20.73 -39.07
CA PRO A 24 9.81 -21.94 -38.26
C PRO A 24 11.12 -22.50 -37.65
N GLU A 25 12.23 -22.37 -38.37
CA GLU A 25 13.57 -22.78 -37.92
C GLU A 25 14.09 -21.96 -36.73
N ARG A 26 13.57 -20.74 -36.54
CA ARG A 26 13.90 -19.85 -35.41
C ARG A 26 12.86 -19.92 -34.29
N LEU A 27 11.80 -20.70 -34.44
CA LEU A 27 10.69 -20.78 -33.47
C LEU A 27 11.15 -21.10 -32.02
N PRO A 28 12.14 -21.99 -31.77
CA PRO A 28 12.64 -22.19 -30.41
C PRO A 28 13.27 -20.94 -29.80
N ALA A 29 14.01 -20.17 -30.60
CA ALA A 29 14.64 -18.92 -30.16
C ALA A 29 13.60 -17.82 -29.96
N LEU A 30 12.62 -17.69 -30.86
CA LEU A 30 11.51 -16.73 -30.74
C LEU A 30 10.63 -17.03 -29.50
N ASN A 31 10.30 -18.30 -29.27
CA ASN A 31 9.57 -18.72 -28.07
C ASN A 31 10.31 -18.30 -26.78
N ALA A 32 11.64 -18.50 -26.76
CA ALA A 32 12.46 -18.12 -25.62
C ALA A 32 12.46 -16.60 -25.38
N THR A 33 12.53 -15.79 -26.44
CA THR A 33 12.53 -14.32 -26.32
C THR A 33 11.16 -13.79 -25.89
N TRP A 34 10.06 -14.27 -26.48
CA TRP A 34 8.70 -13.86 -26.11
C TRP A 34 8.37 -14.19 -24.65
N ARG A 35 8.68 -15.41 -24.20
CA ARG A 35 8.46 -15.82 -22.81
C ARG A 35 9.37 -15.06 -21.83
N SER A 36 10.62 -14.81 -22.20
CA SER A 36 11.55 -14.00 -21.40
C SER A 36 11.05 -12.55 -21.25
N ALA A 37 10.60 -11.91 -22.34
CA ALA A 37 10.01 -10.58 -22.30
C ALA A 37 8.74 -10.54 -21.42
N THR A 38 7.87 -11.54 -21.53
CA THR A 38 6.69 -11.70 -20.66
C THR A 38 7.10 -11.83 -19.18
N CYS A 39 8.15 -12.61 -18.87
CA CYS A 39 8.68 -12.69 -17.50
C CYS A 39 9.20 -11.33 -17.01
N ARG A 40 9.85 -10.51 -17.85
CA ARG A 40 10.29 -9.15 -17.49
C ARG A 40 9.11 -8.25 -17.15
N VAL A 41 8.02 -8.31 -17.93
CA VAL A 41 6.76 -7.60 -17.66
C VAL A 41 6.21 -7.99 -16.28
N LEU A 42 6.10 -9.29 -16.01
CA LEU A 42 5.58 -9.80 -14.73
C LEU A 42 6.47 -9.41 -13.54
N VAL A 43 7.79 -9.44 -13.71
CA VAL A 43 8.76 -9.04 -12.67
C VAL A 43 8.64 -7.56 -12.36
N ALA A 44 8.51 -6.70 -13.38
CA ALA A 44 8.34 -5.26 -13.20
C ALA A 44 6.97 -4.93 -12.57
N ALA A 45 5.90 -5.58 -13.01
CA ALA A 45 4.55 -5.33 -12.52
C ALA A 45 4.38 -5.72 -11.05
N LYS A 46 4.88 -6.90 -10.67
CA LYS A 46 4.86 -7.39 -9.29
C LYS A 46 5.92 -6.73 -8.40
N GLY A 47 6.86 -5.99 -8.98
CA GLY A 47 8.01 -5.46 -8.26
C GLY A 47 8.90 -6.55 -7.65
N SER A 48 8.96 -7.75 -8.24
CA SER A 48 9.65 -8.91 -7.64
C SER A 48 11.14 -8.69 -7.37
N ARG A 49 11.77 -7.72 -8.04
CA ARG A 49 13.16 -7.29 -7.79
C ARG A 49 13.30 -5.90 -7.17
N SER A 50 12.23 -5.11 -7.14
CA SER A 50 12.26 -3.69 -6.73
C SER A 50 11.48 -3.40 -5.46
N ALA A 51 10.71 -4.36 -4.94
CA ALA A 51 9.72 -4.16 -3.89
C ALA A 51 8.75 -3.00 -4.17
N ASN A 52 8.54 -2.67 -5.46
CA ASN A 52 7.74 -1.53 -5.89
C ASN A 52 6.84 -1.92 -7.07
N ALA A 53 5.78 -2.66 -6.77
CA ALA A 53 4.77 -3.06 -7.73
C ALA A 53 4.13 -1.84 -8.43
N GLY A 54 3.58 -2.05 -9.62
CA GLY A 54 2.92 -1.00 -10.39
C GLY A 54 2.54 -1.42 -11.80
N PRO A 55 1.92 -0.53 -12.57
CA PRO A 55 1.50 -0.82 -13.94
C PRO A 55 2.70 -1.00 -14.87
N VAL A 56 2.54 -1.81 -15.91
CA VAL A 56 3.53 -2.03 -16.98
C VAL A 56 2.80 -1.89 -18.31
N HIS A 57 3.40 -1.20 -19.27
CA HIS A 57 2.90 -1.17 -20.64
C HIS A 57 3.61 -2.26 -21.44
N PHE A 58 2.85 -3.26 -21.90
CA PHE A 58 3.37 -4.34 -22.74
C PHE A 58 2.72 -4.28 -24.12
N ASP A 59 3.49 -3.83 -25.09
CA ASP A 59 3.07 -3.60 -26.47
C ASP A 59 3.42 -4.81 -27.36
N ILE A 60 2.51 -5.19 -28.24
CA ILE A 60 2.65 -6.36 -29.11
C ILE A 60 2.27 -5.95 -30.54
N PRO A 61 3.25 -5.62 -31.39
CA PRO A 61 2.97 -5.30 -32.78
C PRO A 61 2.51 -6.57 -33.51
N LEU A 62 1.36 -6.49 -34.17
CA LEU A 62 0.77 -7.56 -34.96
C LEU A 62 0.61 -7.09 -36.41
N ARG A 63 0.76 -8.00 -37.35
CA ARG A 63 0.44 -7.82 -38.77
C ARG A 63 -0.46 -8.96 -39.23
N GLU A 64 -1.15 -8.75 -40.34
CA GLU A 64 -1.98 -9.79 -40.96
C GLU A 64 -1.16 -11.05 -41.29
N PRO A 65 -1.74 -12.26 -41.15
CA PRO A 65 -3.11 -12.55 -40.71
C PRO A 65 -3.30 -12.41 -39.18
N LEU A 66 -4.40 -11.78 -38.75
CA LEU A 66 -4.72 -11.53 -37.33
C LEU A 66 -5.66 -12.57 -36.71
N VAL A 67 -6.07 -13.55 -37.52
CA VAL A 67 -6.92 -14.66 -37.09
C VAL A 67 -6.13 -15.95 -37.30
N PRO A 68 -6.35 -16.98 -36.45
CA PRO A 68 -5.76 -18.29 -36.68
C PRO A 68 -6.13 -18.84 -38.06
N ASP A 69 -5.18 -19.51 -38.71
CA ASP A 69 -5.45 -20.16 -39.99
C ASP A 69 -6.48 -21.28 -39.85
N PRO A 70 -7.34 -21.49 -40.87
CA PRO A 70 -8.29 -22.59 -40.87
C PRO A 70 -7.59 -23.95 -40.99
N GLU A 71 -6.42 -24.03 -41.62
CA GLU A 71 -5.60 -25.24 -41.67
C GLU A 71 -4.10 -24.95 -41.52
N PRO A 72 -3.34 -25.81 -40.82
CA PRO A 72 -3.81 -26.96 -40.03
C PRO A 72 -4.56 -26.50 -38.78
N HIS A 73 -5.66 -27.19 -38.45
CA HIS A 73 -6.45 -26.92 -37.25
C HIS A 73 -5.58 -27.13 -36.00
N GLY A 74 -5.51 -26.13 -35.11
CA GLY A 74 -4.84 -26.26 -33.82
C GLY A 74 -3.33 -26.36 -33.91
N GLY A 75 -2.69 -25.34 -34.50
CA GLY A 75 -1.22 -25.22 -34.51
C GLY A 75 -0.58 -25.46 -33.13
N VAL A 76 0.55 -26.16 -33.12
CA VAL A 76 1.23 -26.53 -31.87
C VAL A 76 1.86 -25.28 -31.24
N VAL A 77 1.33 -24.86 -30.09
CA VAL A 77 1.93 -23.77 -29.32
C VAL A 77 3.29 -24.22 -28.78
N PRO A 78 4.38 -23.49 -29.04
CA PRO A 78 5.70 -23.84 -28.52
C PRO A 78 5.67 -24.00 -26.98
N PRO A 79 6.20 -25.10 -26.43
CA PRO A 79 6.04 -25.42 -25.02
C PRO A 79 6.75 -24.41 -24.11
N GLY A 80 6.24 -24.31 -22.88
CA GLY A 80 6.90 -23.59 -21.78
C GLY A 80 7.92 -24.46 -21.05
N ARG A 81 8.23 -24.10 -19.79
CA ARG A 81 8.99 -25.00 -18.90
C ARG A 81 8.08 -26.13 -18.40
N PRO A 82 8.64 -27.30 -18.05
CA PRO A 82 7.90 -28.37 -17.39
C PRO A 82 7.20 -27.90 -16.11
N ASP A 83 6.14 -28.63 -15.72
CA ASP A 83 5.35 -28.38 -14.50
C ASP A 83 4.70 -26.98 -14.42
N GLY A 84 4.52 -26.31 -15.55
CA GLY A 84 3.94 -24.96 -15.58
C GLY A 84 4.83 -23.87 -14.99
N LYS A 85 6.14 -24.12 -14.83
CA LYS A 85 7.09 -23.16 -14.26
C LYS A 85 7.24 -21.91 -15.15
N PRO A 86 7.50 -20.73 -14.57
CA PRO A 86 7.85 -19.54 -15.35
C PRO A 86 9.09 -19.80 -16.23
N TRP A 87 9.15 -19.20 -17.41
CA TRP A 87 10.30 -19.32 -18.30
C TRP A 87 11.61 -18.88 -17.64
N THR A 88 11.54 -17.71 -17.00
CA THR A 88 12.57 -17.16 -16.12
C THR A 88 11.95 -17.01 -14.74
N TYR A 89 12.31 -17.91 -13.82
CA TYR A 89 11.89 -17.80 -12.43
C TYR A 89 12.61 -16.65 -11.74
N THR A 90 11.86 -15.80 -11.03
CA THR A 90 12.41 -14.71 -10.24
C THR A 90 11.64 -14.67 -8.92
N PRO A 91 12.23 -15.15 -7.81
CA PRO A 91 11.56 -15.11 -6.52
C PRO A 91 11.35 -13.65 -6.07
N PRO A 92 10.33 -13.37 -5.23
CA PRO A 92 10.17 -12.05 -4.62
C PRO A 92 11.39 -11.67 -3.78
N VAL A 93 11.86 -10.43 -3.93
CA VAL A 93 12.98 -9.88 -3.15
C VAL A 93 12.56 -9.59 -1.71
N THR A 94 13.45 -9.85 -0.76
CA THR A 94 13.37 -9.28 0.58
C THR A 94 14.07 -7.93 0.58
N PHE A 95 13.33 -6.85 0.75
CA PHE A 95 13.85 -5.50 0.89
C PHE A 95 13.90 -5.16 2.39
N ASP A 96 15.09 -5.02 2.95
CA ASP A 96 15.30 -4.77 4.39
C ASP A 96 16.20 -3.56 4.61
N GLN A 97 15.75 -2.65 5.49
CA GLN A 97 16.46 -1.48 5.94
C GLN A 97 16.06 -1.26 7.42
N PRO A 98 16.79 -1.84 8.38
CA PRO A 98 16.52 -1.59 9.79
C PRO A 98 16.75 -0.12 10.14
N LEU A 99 15.92 0.39 11.04
CA LEU A 99 16.06 1.74 11.59
C LEU A 99 15.94 1.69 13.11
N ASP A 100 16.95 2.18 13.81
CA ASP A 100 16.93 2.27 15.27
C ASP A 100 15.98 3.39 15.72
N ILE A 101 15.05 3.07 16.61
CA ILE A 101 14.06 4.02 17.15
C ILE A 101 13.91 3.79 18.66
N ASP A 102 14.19 4.81 19.46
CA ASP A 102 13.93 4.80 20.90
C ASP A 102 12.47 5.20 21.16
N VAL A 103 11.68 4.29 21.72
CA VAL A 103 10.26 4.51 22.03
C VAL A 103 10.03 5.01 23.46
N SER A 104 11.09 5.39 24.19
CA SER A 104 10.97 6.08 25.48
C SER A 104 10.31 7.46 25.35
N ALA A 105 10.53 8.13 24.21
CA ALA A 105 9.85 9.37 23.83
C ALA A 105 8.36 9.14 23.58
N ASP A 106 7.54 10.15 23.86
CA ASP A 106 6.08 10.09 23.65
C ASP A 106 5.76 9.93 22.15
N THR A 107 5.55 8.68 21.73
CA THR A 107 5.48 8.27 20.33
C THR A 107 4.06 8.02 19.89
N VAL A 108 3.71 8.49 18.68
CA VAL A 108 2.48 8.08 17.99
C VAL A 108 2.80 7.39 16.67
N VAL A 109 2.10 6.30 16.37
CA VAL A 109 2.20 5.61 15.08
C VAL A 109 1.09 6.12 14.17
N ILE A 110 1.42 6.43 12.93
CA ILE A 110 0.45 6.83 11.90
C ILE A 110 0.56 5.84 10.74
N ALA A 111 -0.45 5.00 10.57
CA ALA A 111 -0.46 3.96 9.55
C ALA A 111 -1.40 4.34 8.39
N GLY A 112 -0.83 4.52 7.21
CA GLY A 112 -1.56 4.84 5.99
C GLY A 112 -1.67 3.69 5.01
N HIS A 113 -2.14 3.99 3.80
CA HIS A 113 -2.19 3.02 2.71
C HIS A 113 -0.83 2.39 2.41
N GLY A 114 -0.79 1.06 2.23
CA GLY A 114 0.44 0.31 1.96
C GLY A 114 1.38 0.18 3.17
N ALA A 115 0.91 0.46 4.39
CA ALA A 115 1.67 0.21 5.61
C ALA A 115 1.96 -1.30 5.80
N GLY A 116 3.16 -1.61 6.28
CA GLY A 116 3.55 -2.95 6.71
C GLY A 116 3.03 -3.26 8.12
N ALA A 117 3.03 -4.54 8.49
CA ALA A 117 2.75 -4.98 9.86
C ALA A 117 4.02 -4.95 10.71
N HIS A 118 3.95 -4.35 11.89
CA HIS A 118 5.08 -4.20 12.81
C HIS A 118 4.69 -4.67 14.23
N PRO A 119 4.88 -5.97 14.55
CA PRO A 119 4.51 -6.51 15.86
C PRO A 119 5.18 -5.81 17.05
N ASN A 120 6.42 -5.34 16.86
CA ASN A 120 7.18 -4.61 17.87
C ASN A 120 6.71 -3.17 18.12
N LEU A 121 5.75 -2.67 17.32
CA LEU A 121 5.11 -1.36 17.53
C LEU A 121 3.66 -1.51 18.03
N ALA A 122 3.18 -2.73 18.28
CA ALA A 122 1.78 -3.02 18.60
C ALA A 122 1.26 -2.31 19.86
N GLU A 123 2.15 -2.03 20.82
CA GLU A 123 1.80 -1.36 22.07
C GLU A 123 1.65 0.17 21.93
N LEU A 124 2.15 0.75 20.83
CA LEU A 124 2.12 2.20 20.64
C LEU A 124 0.74 2.69 20.18
N PRO A 125 0.31 3.88 20.62
CA PRO A 125 -0.95 4.46 20.18
C PRO A 125 -0.89 4.72 18.67
N THR A 126 -1.84 4.13 17.93
CA THR A 126 -1.78 4.05 16.48
C THR A 126 -3.03 4.65 15.84
N VAL A 127 -2.84 5.69 15.01
CA VAL A 127 -3.86 6.22 14.10
C VAL A 127 -3.75 5.46 12.78
N ALA A 128 -4.64 4.51 12.55
CA ALA A 128 -4.65 3.69 11.33
C ALA A 128 -5.74 4.15 10.35
N GLU A 129 -5.37 4.34 9.09
CA GLU A 129 -6.33 4.50 8.00
C GLU A 129 -7.08 3.18 7.75
N PRO A 130 -8.29 3.20 7.14
CA PRO A 130 -9.10 2.00 6.96
C PRO A 130 -8.45 0.90 6.11
N THR A 131 -7.48 1.26 5.26
CA THR A 131 -6.74 0.31 4.41
C THR A 131 -5.40 -0.12 5.01
N ALA A 132 -5.01 0.42 6.15
CA ALA A 132 -3.81 0.00 6.86
C ALA A 132 -4.10 -1.30 7.64
N PRO A 133 -3.06 -2.10 7.99
CA PRO A 133 -3.23 -3.25 8.86
C PRO A 133 -3.88 -2.88 10.20
N TYR A 134 -4.54 -3.85 10.82
CA TYR A 134 -5.18 -3.69 12.13
C TYR A 134 -4.19 -3.15 13.18
N ALA A 135 -4.65 -2.19 13.98
CA ALA A 135 -3.90 -1.54 15.04
C ALA A 135 -4.33 -2.06 16.42
N PRO A 136 -3.47 -2.80 17.16
CA PRO A 136 -3.83 -3.36 18.47
C PRO A 136 -4.09 -2.29 19.55
N ASN A 137 -3.41 -1.16 19.51
CA ASN A 137 -3.64 -0.01 20.39
C ASN A 137 -4.14 1.20 19.56
N PRO A 138 -5.44 1.26 19.24
CA PRO A 138 -5.99 2.27 18.34
C PRO A 138 -6.07 3.65 18.99
N LEU A 139 -5.83 4.68 18.19
CA LEU A 139 -6.01 6.08 18.54
C LEU A 139 -6.88 6.76 17.49
N HIS A 140 -8.04 7.28 17.91
CA HIS A 140 -8.97 7.93 17.00
C HIS A 140 -8.36 9.23 16.43
N PRO A 141 -8.43 9.49 15.11
CA PRO A 141 -7.74 10.62 14.46
C PRO A 141 -8.14 12.01 14.98
N LEU A 142 -9.34 12.15 15.57
CA LEU A 142 -9.79 13.41 16.20
C LEU A 142 -9.01 13.78 17.47
N THR A 143 -8.28 12.84 18.06
CA THR A 143 -7.51 13.07 19.30
C THR A 143 -6.16 13.73 19.03
N LEU A 144 -5.60 13.59 17.82
CA LEU A 144 -4.26 14.08 17.48
C LEU A 144 -4.02 15.56 17.82
N PRO A 145 -4.96 16.50 17.56
CA PRO A 145 -4.75 17.91 17.90
C PRO A 145 -4.69 18.19 19.41
N LEU A 146 -5.24 17.28 20.23
CA LEU A 146 -5.27 17.35 21.69
C LEU A 146 -4.01 16.75 22.34
N LEU A 147 -3.19 16.09 21.53
CA LEU A 147 -1.94 15.46 21.91
C LEU A 147 -0.75 16.33 21.47
N ARG A 148 0.40 16.07 22.09
CA ARG A 148 1.69 16.67 21.78
C ARG A 148 2.74 15.55 21.74
N PRO A 149 2.72 14.68 20.72
CA PRO A 149 3.72 13.63 20.59
C PRO A 149 5.10 14.27 20.40
N GLN A 150 6.11 13.64 20.99
CA GLN A 150 7.52 14.02 20.83
C GLN A 150 8.12 13.41 19.57
N GLN A 151 7.55 12.34 19.04
CA GLN A 151 7.95 11.74 17.77
C GLN A 151 6.81 10.99 17.08
N VAL A 152 6.96 10.80 15.76
CA VAL A 152 6.00 10.07 14.93
C VAL A 152 6.71 8.95 14.19
N ILE A 153 6.14 7.75 14.24
CA ILE A 153 6.49 6.66 13.32
C ILE A 153 5.41 6.60 12.24
N MET A 154 5.78 6.93 11.01
CA MET A 154 4.89 6.93 9.86
C MET A 154 5.02 5.61 9.10
N LEU A 155 3.93 4.85 8.98
CA LEU A 155 3.89 3.59 8.24
C LEU A 155 3.15 3.79 6.92
N GLY A 156 3.73 3.34 5.80
CA GLY A 156 3.08 3.44 4.49
C GLY A 156 2.90 4.90 4.04
N ARG A 157 1.73 5.23 3.46
CA ARG A 157 1.43 6.56 2.92
C ARG A 157 0.12 7.15 3.49
N PRO A 158 0.15 7.81 4.65
CA PRO A 158 -1.03 8.41 5.23
C PRO A 158 -1.41 9.71 4.53
N THR A 159 -2.64 9.80 4.03
CA THR A 159 -3.17 10.94 3.28
C THR A 159 -4.62 11.29 3.62
N LEU A 160 -5.26 10.54 4.52
CA LEU A 160 -6.71 10.57 4.70
C LEU A 160 -7.17 11.64 5.71
N HIS A 161 -6.43 11.83 6.79
CA HIS A 161 -6.88 12.64 7.93
C HIS A 161 -6.19 14.00 7.97
N ARG A 162 -6.97 15.10 8.01
CA ARG A 162 -6.41 16.45 8.17
C ARG A 162 -5.56 16.64 9.44
N PRO A 163 -5.96 16.11 10.62
CA PRO A 163 -5.11 16.18 11.82
C PRO A 163 -3.74 15.50 11.64
N VAL A 164 -3.69 14.41 10.86
CA VAL A 164 -2.44 13.74 10.51
C VAL A 164 -1.58 14.64 9.62
N SER A 165 -2.16 15.22 8.57
CA SER A 165 -1.42 16.15 7.70
C SER A 165 -0.86 17.36 8.48
N ALA A 166 -1.64 17.92 9.41
CA ALA A 166 -1.20 19.03 10.24
C ALA A 166 -0.04 18.64 11.18
N LEU A 167 -0.09 17.43 11.76
CA LEU A 167 0.99 16.91 12.61
C LEU A 167 2.27 16.64 11.79
N LEU A 168 2.15 16.02 10.61
CA LEU A 168 3.29 15.70 9.75
C LEU A 168 3.93 16.93 9.11
N ALA A 169 3.17 18.00 8.93
CA ALA A 169 3.67 19.30 8.46
C ALA A 169 4.39 20.11 9.55
N ASN A 170 4.31 19.71 10.83
CA ASN A 170 5.03 20.39 11.90
C ASN A 170 6.53 20.04 11.86
N PRO A 171 7.43 21.00 11.58
CA PRO A 171 8.87 20.74 11.51
C PRO A 171 9.52 20.46 12.87
N GLU A 172 8.83 20.71 13.98
CA GLU A 172 9.36 20.46 15.33
C GLU A 172 9.22 18.99 15.75
N VAL A 173 8.39 18.21 15.06
CA VAL A 173 8.14 16.82 15.40
C VAL A 173 8.99 15.92 14.49
N PRO A 174 9.93 15.12 15.02
CA PRO A 174 10.71 14.17 14.24
C PRO A 174 9.81 13.05 13.72
N VAL A 175 10.00 12.71 12.43
CA VAL A 175 9.25 11.65 11.75
C VAL A 175 10.19 10.56 11.25
N TYR A 176 9.87 9.31 11.57
CA TYR A 176 10.55 8.12 11.04
C TYR A 176 9.62 7.39 10.07
N ALA A 177 9.99 7.28 8.80
CA ALA A 177 9.15 6.68 7.78
C ALA A 177 9.53 5.20 7.56
N LEU A 178 8.59 4.29 7.84
CA LEU A 178 8.74 2.85 7.59
C LEU A 178 7.86 2.42 6.42
N THR A 179 8.47 1.84 5.38
CA THR A 179 7.78 1.45 4.14
C THR A 179 8.14 0.03 3.70
N THR A 180 7.21 -0.65 3.03
CA THR A 180 7.43 -2.02 2.52
C THR A 180 8.28 -2.06 1.25
N GLY A 181 8.58 -0.91 0.67
CA GLY A 181 9.34 -0.75 -0.56
C GLY A 181 10.15 0.55 -0.55
N PRO A 182 10.87 0.85 -1.64
CA PRO A 182 11.84 1.94 -1.68
C PRO A 182 11.22 3.33 -1.74
N ARG A 183 9.91 3.45 -1.93
CA ARG A 183 9.21 4.75 -1.95
C ARG A 183 8.78 5.12 -0.54
N TRP A 184 9.24 6.26 -0.05
CA TRP A 184 8.67 6.90 1.13
C TRP A 184 7.86 8.14 0.75
N PRO A 185 6.81 8.48 1.53
CA PRO A 185 6.02 9.69 1.29
C PRO A 185 6.78 10.98 1.57
N ASP A 186 6.41 12.04 0.85
CA ASP A 186 6.83 13.43 1.03
C ASP A 186 5.87 14.26 1.91
N VAL A 187 4.91 13.62 2.59
CA VAL A 187 3.86 14.31 3.38
C VAL A 187 4.40 14.98 4.65
N SER A 188 5.63 14.67 5.05
CA SER A 188 6.33 15.36 6.12
C SER A 188 7.61 15.98 5.58
N GLY A 189 7.80 17.28 5.82
CA GLY A 189 9.05 17.98 5.50
C GLY A 189 10.19 17.66 6.47
N ASN A 190 9.94 16.92 7.55
CA ASN A 190 10.90 16.64 8.63
C ASN A 190 11.08 15.14 8.90
N SER A 191 11.06 14.33 7.83
CA SER A 191 11.44 12.91 7.93
C SER A 191 12.93 12.80 8.22
N GLN A 192 13.29 12.35 9.42
CA GLN A 192 14.68 12.22 9.87
C GLN A 192 15.38 11.02 9.23
N ALA A 193 14.65 9.91 9.09
CA ALA A 193 15.18 8.69 8.51
C ALA A 193 14.07 7.84 7.89
N THR A 194 14.49 6.93 7.00
CA THR A 194 13.63 5.97 6.30
C THR A 194 14.11 4.55 6.58
N GLY A 195 13.19 3.61 6.65
CA GLY A 195 13.50 2.19 6.85
C GLY A 195 12.36 1.28 6.43
N THR A 196 12.54 -0.02 6.57
CA THR A 196 11.50 -1.03 6.35
C THR A 196 10.98 -1.62 7.65
N ARG A 197 11.73 -1.52 8.75
CA ARG A 197 11.34 -1.97 10.09
C ARG A 197 12.07 -1.19 11.17
N ALA A 198 11.42 -1.03 12.32
CA ALA A 198 12.05 -0.48 13.50
C ALA A 198 12.86 -1.54 14.24
N VAL A 199 14.04 -1.16 14.73
CA VAL A 199 14.77 -1.82 15.81
C VAL A 199 14.51 -0.97 17.04
N VAL A 200 13.60 -1.44 17.89
CA VAL A 200 13.05 -0.66 18.99
C VAL A 200 13.94 -0.77 20.23
N THR A 201 14.26 0.37 20.83
CA THR A 201 14.90 0.47 22.15
C THR A 201 14.02 1.28 23.10
N GLY A 202 14.27 1.18 24.40
CA GLY A 202 13.46 1.85 25.43
C GLY A 202 12.09 1.20 25.63
N THR A 203 11.27 1.85 26.46
CA THR A 203 9.91 1.40 26.79
C THR A 203 8.96 2.60 26.77
N PRO A 204 7.77 2.49 26.15
CA PRO A 204 6.84 3.61 26.09
C PRO A 204 6.40 4.07 27.47
N ASN A 205 6.38 5.39 27.69
CA ASN A 205 5.95 5.98 28.95
C ASN A 205 4.50 5.55 29.30
N PRO A 206 4.27 4.85 30.44
CA PRO A 206 2.93 4.39 30.80
C PRO A 206 1.91 5.52 31.01
N LYS A 207 2.36 6.74 31.35
CA LYS A 207 1.46 7.91 31.44
C LYS A 207 1.01 8.37 30.06
N TRP A 208 1.88 8.31 29.05
CA TRP A 208 1.54 8.62 27.65
C TRP A 208 0.52 7.64 27.09
N LEU A 209 0.75 6.33 27.28
CA LEU A 209 -0.18 5.29 26.83
C LEU A 209 -1.59 5.48 27.44
N ARG A 210 -1.67 5.72 28.75
CA ARG A 210 -2.94 5.99 29.44
C ARG A 210 -3.63 7.23 28.90
N ARG A 211 -2.90 8.34 28.75
CA ARG A 211 -3.45 9.58 28.19
C ARG A 211 -4.05 9.37 26.79
N CYS A 212 -3.35 8.65 25.92
CA CYS A 212 -3.82 8.34 24.58
C CYS A 212 -5.08 7.45 24.62
N ALA A 213 -5.07 6.40 25.44
CA ALA A 213 -6.21 5.50 25.60
C ALA A 213 -7.44 6.23 26.14
N ASP A 214 -7.27 7.14 27.10
CA ASP A 214 -8.35 7.94 27.67
C ASP A 214 -8.96 8.88 26.63
N LEU A 215 -8.12 9.59 25.86
CA LEU A 215 -8.59 10.46 24.78
C LEU A 215 -9.28 9.67 23.66
N ASN A 216 -8.77 8.48 23.34
CA ASN A 216 -9.41 7.59 22.36
C ASN A 216 -10.83 7.22 22.79
N ARG A 217 -11.01 6.79 24.05
CA ARG A 217 -12.33 6.46 24.59
C ARG A 217 -13.28 7.67 24.56
N HIS A 218 -12.81 8.85 24.95
CA HIS A 218 -13.62 10.07 24.89
C HIS A 218 -14.02 10.44 23.45
N ALA A 219 -13.11 10.33 22.48
CA ALA A 219 -13.42 10.64 21.09
C ALA A 219 -14.46 9.67 20.50
N LEU A 220 -14.34 8.37 20.79
CA LEU A 220 -15.32 7.37 20.36
C LEU A 220 -16.68 7.59 21.01
N ALA A 221 -16.73 7.87 22.31
CA ALA A 221 -17.96 8.20 23.02
C ALA A 221 -18.65 9.42 22.40
N ALA A 222 -17.90 10.52 22.20
CA ALA A 222 -18.42 11.73 21.59
C ALA A 222 -18.99 11.48 20.18
N VAL A 223 -18.29 10.71 19.33
CA VAL A 223 -18.81 10.38 17.99
C VAL A 223 -20.10 9.57 18.08
N ARG A 224 -20.15 8.55 18.94
CA ARG A 224 -21.34 7.68 19.10
C ARG A 224 -22.54 8.43 19.66
N GLU A 225 -22.35 9.22 20.71
CA GLU A 225 -23.39 10.01 21.35
C GLU A 225 -23.96 11.06 20.40
N GLN A 226 -23.10 11.79 19.68
CA GLN A 226 -23.54 12.81 18.72
C GLN A 226 -24.24 12.19 17.52
N LEU A 227 -23.83 11.00 17.05
CA LEU A 227 -24.56 10.27 16.03
C LEU A 227 -25.94 9.83 16.53
N ALA A 228 -26.03 9.25 17.73
CA ALA A 228 -27.30 8.80 18.29
C ALA A 228 -28.30 9.94 18.56
N ALA A 229 -27.80 11.12 18.95
CA ALA A 229 -28.63 12.29 19.20
C ALA A 229 -29.04 13.05 17.93
N HIS A 230 -28.44 12.77 16.77
CA HIS A 230 -28.73 13.50 15.55
C HIS A 230 -30.06 13.05 14.91
N PRO A 231 -30.99 13.98 14.59
CA PRO A 231 -32.35 13.61 14.20
C PRO A 231 -32.50 13.06 12.78
N LEU A 232 -31.49 13.24 11.92
CA LEU A 232 -31.54 12.84 10.50
C LEU A 232 -30.48 11.79 10.19
N THR A 233 -30.84 10.80 9.37
CA THR A 233 -29.86 9.85 8.86
C THR A 233 -28.91 10.53 7.86
N THR A 234 -27.63 10.59 8.23
CA THR A 234 -26.56 11.13 7.38
C THR A 234 -25.71 10.01 6.78
N GLY A 235 -24.82 10.35 5.84
CA GLY A 235 -23.83 9.38 5.34
C GLY A 235 -22.95 8.77 6.43
N LEU A 236 -22.75 9.48 7.55
CA LEU A 236 -21.99 8.95 8.69
C LEU A 236 -22.76 7.86 9.44
N HIS A 237 -24.10 7.92 9.48
CA HIS A 237 -24.93 6.86 10.05
C HIS A 237 -24.86 5.59 9.19
N VAL A 238 -24.91 5.75 7.87
CA VAL A 238 -24.76 4.62 6.94
C VAL A 238 -23.39 3.97 7.08
N ALA A 239 -22.31 4.77 7.15
CA ALA A 239 -20.97 4.23 7.38
C ALA A 239 -20.84 3.48 8.71
N ALA A 240 -21.46 4.00 9.78
CA ALA A 240 -21.46 3.34 11.09
C ALA A 240 -22.24 2.01 11.06
N ALA A 241 -23.39 1.98 10.38
CA ALA A 241 -24.18 0.77 10.21
C ALA A 241 -23.43 -0.29 9.39
N VAL A 242 -22.80 0.09 8.27
CA VAL A 242 -21.96 -0.82 7.48
C VAL A 242 -20.83 -1.38 8.33
N ALA A 243 -20.07 -0.52 9.03
CA ALA A 243 -18.97 -0.95 9.89
C ALA A 243 -19.41 -1.93 10.99
N ALA A 244 -20.58 -1.71 11.59
CA ALA A 244 -21.13 -2.59 12.63
C ALA A 244 -21.58 -3.97 12.12
N THR A 245 -21.82 -4.12 10.81
CA THR A 245 -22.25 -5.39 10.22
C THR A 245 -21.11 -6.29 9.72
N LEU A 246 -19.89 -5.75 9.63
CA LEU A 246 -18.72 -6.47 9.13
C LEU A 246 -18.31 -7.60 10.07
N ARG A 247 -17.84 -8.70 9.49
CA ARG A 247 -17.33 -9.89 10.17
C ARG A 247 -15.93 -10.23 9.68
N ALA A 248 -15.21 -11.00 10.48
CA ALA A 248 -13.91 -11.52 10.08
C ALA A 248 -14.04 -12.33 8.78
N GLY A 249 -13.24 -11.98 7.77
CA GLY A 249 -13.29 -12.58 6.44
C GLY A 249 -14.02 -11.74 5.39
N ASP A 250 -14.78 -10.71 5.79
CA ASP A 250 -15.43 -9.80 4.85
C ASP A 250 -14.41 -8.90 4.14
N GLN A 251 -14.67 -8.61 2.85
CA GLN A 251 -13.91 -7.63 2.08
C GLN A 251 -14.72 -6.34 1.93
N LEU A 252 -14.23 -5.25 2.55
CA LEU A 252 -14.83 -3.92 2.44
C LEU A 252 -14.17 -3.11 1.31
N VAL A 253 -14.98 -2.54 0.42
CA VAL A 253 -14.53 -1.61 -0.62
C VAL A 253 -15.13 -0.24 -0.35
N LEU A 254 -14.27 0.75 -0.12
CA LEU A 254 -14.66 2.13 0.13
C LEU A 254 -14.37 3.00 -1.09
N GLY A 255 -15.40 3.68 -1.61
CA GLY A 255 -15.21 4.73 -2.60
C GLY A 255 -14.37 5.86 -2.01
N ARG A 256 -13.39 6.38 -2.76
CA ARG A 256 -12.46 7.43 -2.29
C ARG A 256 -13.22 8.77 -2.24
N PRO A 257 -13.70 9.25 -1.08
CA PRO A 257 -14.52 10.45 -1.03
C PRO A 257 -13.61 11.67 -0.88
N THR A 258 -14.05 12.82 -1.39
CA THR A 258 -13.32 14.08 -1.15
C THR A 258 -13.50 14.61 0.28
N ARG A 259 -14.52 14.21 1.09
CA ARG A 259 -14.75 14.86 2.41
C ARG A 259 -15.38 14.09 3.61
N CYS A 260 -16.08 12.95 3.49
CA CYS A 260 -16.99 12.53 4.60
C CYS A 260 -16.78 11.19 5.34
N ALA A 261 -16.07 10.18 4.80
CA ALA A 261 -16.08 8.84 5.43
C ALA A 261 -15.02 8.60 6.53
N THR A 262 -14.26 9.63 6.92
CA THR A 262 -12.98 9.47 7.65
C THR A 262 -13.08 9.50 9.17
N ARG A 263 -14.30 9.45 9.74
CA ARG A 263 -14.54 9.66 11.17
C ARG A 263 -14.89 8.40 11.99
N LEU A 264 -14.85 7.21 11.40
CA LEU A 264 -15.36 5.98 12.06
C LEU A 264 -14.36 4.83 12.21
N TRP A 265 -13.21 4.89 11.57
CA TRP A 265 -12.37 3.70 11.41
C TRP A 265 -11.28 3.65 12.48
N SER A 266 -11.68 3.27 13.70
CA SER A 266 -10.80 2.81 14.77
C SER A 266 -11.65 2.15 15.87
N GLY A 267 -12.45 1.15 15.47
CA GLY A 267 -13.30 0.34 16.35
C GLY A 267 -12.94 -1.13 16.24
#